data_AF-A0A7S2ZI14-F1
#
_entry.id   AF-A0A7S2ZI14-F1
#
_cell.length_a   1.000
_cell.length_b   1.000
_cell.length_c   1.000
_cell.angle_alpha   90.00
_cell.angle_beta   90.00
_cell.angle_gamma   90.00
#
_symmetry.space_group_name_H-M   'P 1'
#
loop_
_entity.id
_entity.type
_entity.pdbx_description
1 polymer ?
#
loop_
_entity_poly.entity_id
_entity_poly.type
_entity_poly.pdbx_seq_one_letter_code
_entity_poly.pdbx_strand_id
1 'polypeptide(L)'
;MTECADRYGMDIKILEREDCEGLGMGLYLGVAQGATSDPKFIHVKYNPPNKPVKSVALVGKGICFDSGGYNLKTGPDSMINLMKFDMGGAATIFGAARAIAHLKIPDVEVHFITASCENMVSGHAYRPGDVLTASNGKTVEVVNTDAEGRMTLGDALVYADKLGVDYIVDVATLTGSVIVGLGNEYAGLFTPHDEIASLLAKAASDTGESLWRMPFVRAYRKLLDSSIADVK
;
A
#
# COMPACT_ATOMS: atom_id res chain seq x y z
N MET A 1 6.33 9.23 -12.11
CA MET A 1 4.96 9.78 -12.09
C MET A 1 4.89 11.26 -12.40
N THR A 2 5.86 12.09 -11.99
CA THR A 2 5.89 13.54 -12.30
C THR A 2 5.67 13.83 -13.78
N GLU A 3 6.42 13.20 -14.69
CA GLU A 3 6.23 13.36 -16.14
C GLU A 3 4.82 12.97 -16.63
N CYS A 4 4.20 11.97 -16.00
CA CYS A 4 2.85 11.53 -16.34
C CYS A 4 1.82 12.55 -15.83
N ALA A 5 1.99 13.05 -14.61
CA ALA A 5 1.15 14.09 -14.04
C ALA A 5 1.22 15.36 -14.90
N ASP A 6 2.41 15.83 -15.26
CA ASP A 6 2.61 16.99 -16.13
C ASP A 6 1.95 16.80 -17.51
N ARG A 7 2.13 15.61 -18.11
CA ARG A 7 1.55 15.29 -19.43
C ARG A 7 0.03 15.34 -19.44
N TYR A 8 -0.61 14.89 -18.37
CA TYR A 8 -2.06 14.75 -18.30
C TYR A 8 -2.75 15.82 -17.42
N GLY A 9 -1.99 16.78 -16.87
CA GLY A 9 -2.52 17.83 -16.00
C GLY A 9 -3.09 17.30 -14.68
N MET A 10 -2.47 16.26 -14.10
CA MET A 10 -2.81 15.80 -12.74
C MET A 10 -2.00 16.56 -11.70
N ASP A 11 -2.56 16.76 -10.51
CA ASP A 11 -1.78 17.32 -9.40
C ASP A 11 -0.86 16.24 -8.84
N ILE A 12 0.35 16.61 -8.47
CA ILE A 12 1.29 15.69 -7.79
C ILE A 12 1.90 16.37 -6.57
N LYS A 13 1.86 15.66 -5.44
CA LYS A 13 2.57 16.00 -4.22
C LYS A 13 3.51 14.84 -3.88
N ILE A 14 4.80 15.14 -3.74
CA ILE A 14 5.78 14.21 -3.21
C ILE A 14 6.13 14.74 -1.82
N LEU A 15 5.86 13.94 -0.80
CA LEU A 15 6.28 14.23 0.56
C LEU A 15 7.66 13.61 0.75
N GLU A 16 8.58 14.45 1.18
CA GLU A 16 9.94 14.04 1.54
C GLU A 16 9.96 13.44 2.95
N ARG A 17 11.14 12.96 3.38
CA ARG A 17 11.31 12.37 4.70
C ARG A 17 10.81 13.30 5.81
N GLU A 18 11.21 14.56 5.77
CA GLU A 18 10.89 15.57 6.79
C GLU A 18 9.38 15.86 6.83
N ASP A 19 8.71 15.85 5.68
CA ASP A 19 7.25 15.99 5.61
C ASP A 19 6.56 14.79 6.29
N CYS A 20 7.05 13.58 6.03
CA CYS A 20 6.52 12.35 6.61
C CYS A 20 6.77 12.27 8.13
N GLU A 21 7.92 12.78 8.59
CA GLU A 21 8.24 12.94 10.02
C GLU A 21 7.27 13.93 10.68
N GLY A 22 7.02 15.08 10.05
CA GLY A 22 6.06 16.07 10.51
C GLY A 22 4.60 15.55 10.57
N LEU A 23 4.26 14.56 9.74
CA LEU A 23 2.97 13.87 9.75
C LEU A 23 2.92 12.66 10.71
N GLY A 24 4.04 12.33 11.36
CA GLY A 24 4.14 11.21 12.30
C GLY A 24 4.04 9.82 11.65
N MET A 25 4.47 9.67 10.39
CA MET A 25 4.39 8.40 9.65
C MET A 25 5.46 7.39 10.09
N GLY A 26 5.47 7.03 11.37
CA GLY A 26 6.52 6.23 11.98
C GLY A 26 6.56 4.76 11.54
N LEU A 27 5.46 4.19 11.03
CA LEU A 27 5.50 2.83 10.47
C LEU A 27 6.22 2.85 9.13
N TYR A 28 5.84 3.78 8.24
CA TYR A 28 6.48 3.93 6.93
C TYR A 28 7.97 4.27 7.07
N LEU A 29 8.30 5.26 7.90
CA LEU A 29 9.69 5.68 8.08
C LEU A 29 10.55 4.63 8.79
N GLY A 30 9.94 3.83 9.69
CA GLY A 30 10.61 2.69 10.32
C GLY A 30 11.02 1.62 9.32
N VAL A 31 10.22 1.36 8.28
CA VAL A 31 10.64 0.48 7.18
C VAL A 31 11.77 1.12 6.35
N ALA A 32 11.62 2.40 6.00
CA ALA A 32 12.52 3.08 5.06
C ALA A 32 13.92 3.37 5.61
N GLN A 33 14.10 3.51 6.93
CA GLN A 33 15.38 3.94 7.53
C GLN A 33 16.56 2.99 7.28
N GLY A 34 16.29 1.74 6.85
CA GLY A 34 17.34 0.78 6.53
C GLY A 34 18.06 1.08 5.20
N ALA A 35 17.41 1.78 4.27
CA ALA A 35 17.91 1.99 2.92
C ALA A 35 18.75 3.28 2.79
N THR A 36 19.65 3.31 1.80
CA THR A 36 20.38 4.52 1.42
C THR A 36 19.58 5.44 0.49
N SER A 37 18.55 4.89 -0.15
CA SER A 37 17.61 5.62 -1.00
C SER A 37 16.63 6.41 -0.13
N ASP A 38 16.35 7.66 -0.50
CA ASP A 38 15.40 8.47 0.25
C ASP A 38 13.96 7.99 0.02
N PRO A 39 13.17 7.80 1.08
CA PRO A 39 11.75 7.47 0.96
C PRO A 39 10.99 8.60 0.27
N LYS A 40 10.07 8.24 -0.63
CA LYS A 40 9.15 9.19 -1.29
C LYS A 40 7.72 8.74 -1.05
N PHE A 41 6.94 9.56 -0.35
CA PHE A 41 5.50 9.35 -0.28
C PHE A 41 4.84 10.15 -1.40
N ILE A 42 4.23 9.43 -2.35
CA ILE A 42 3.75 9.98 -3.61
C ILE A 42 2.22 10.04 -3.56
N HIS A 43 1.67 11.22 -3.76
CA HIS A 43 0.23 11.47 -3.90
C HIS A 43 -0.04 12.16 -5.23
N VAL A 44 -0.69 11.45 -6.16
CA VAL A 44 -1.17 12.01 -7.42
C VAL A 44 -2.69 12.17 -7.32
N LYS A 45 -3.22 13.30 -7.79
CA LYS A 45 -4.65 13.57 -7.80
C LYS A 45 -5.13 13.84 -9.22
N TYR A 46 -6.10 13.06 -9.67
CA TYR A 46 -6.86 13.34 -10.88
C TYR A 46 -8.11 14.16 -10.51
N ASN A 47 -8.21 15.37 -11.06
CA ASN A 47 -9.42 16.18 -10.99
C ASN A 47 -10.26 15.95 -12.27
N PRO A 48 -11.53 15.54 -12.13
CA PRO A 48 -12.40 15.34 -13.28
C PRO A 48 -12.76 16.68 -13.96
N PRO A 49 -13.13 16.67 -15.24
CA PRO A 49 -13.56 17.87 -15.96
C PRO A 49 -14.89 18.44 -15.45
N ASN A 50 -15.78 17.60 -14.90
CA ASN A 50 -17.01 18.05 -14.27
C ASN A 50 -16.85 18.06 -12.74
N LYS A 51 -17.84 18.65 -12.06
CA LYS A 51 -17.89 18.62 -10.59
C LYS A 51 -17.94 17.15 -10.12
N PRO A 52 -17.00 16.69 -9.27
CA PRO A 52 -16.99 15.31 -8.81
C PRO A 52 -18.26 14.98 -8.02
N VAL A 53 -18.85 13.82 -8.32
CA VAL A 53 -19.96 13.24 -7.56
C VAL A 53 -19.50 12.11 -6.65
N LYS A 54 -18.28 11.59 -6.90
CA LYS A 54 -17.60 10.55 -6.12
C LYS A 54 -16.11 10.83 -6.05
N SER A 55 -15.51 10.34 -4.98
CA SER A 55 -14.08 10.43 -4.68
C SER A 55 -13.53 9.06 -4.26
N VAL A 56 -12.39 8.67 -4.80
CA VAL A 56 -11.77 7.37 -4.54
C VAL A 56 -10.29 7.55 -4.24
N ALA A 57 -9.76 6.83 -3.26
CA ALA A 57 -8.32 6.65 -3.07
C ALA A 57 -7.92 5.23 -3.47
N LEU A 58 -6.96 5.14 -4.40
CA LEU A 58 -6.24 3.93 -4.74
C LEU A 58 -4.87 3.97 -4.06
N VAL A 59 -4.60 3.01 -3.18
CA VAL A 59 -3.37 2.96 -2.38
C VAL A 59 -2.51 1.78 -2.83
N GLY A 60 -1.27 2.02 -3.23
CA GLY A 60 -0.39 0.98 -3.78
C GLY A 60 0.77 0.69 -2.83
N LYS A 61 1.03 -0.59 -2.53
CA LYS A 61 2.30 -1.00 -1.90
C LYS A 61 3.46 -0.63 -2.84
N GLY A 62 4.44 0.12 -2.32
CA GLY A 62 5.53 0.72 -3.09
C GLY A 62 6.94 0.33 -2.63
N ILE A 63 7.16 -0.92 -2.25
CA ILE A 63 8.49 -1.40 -1.83
C ILE A 63 9.33 -1.69 -3.07
N CYS A 64 10.30 -0.82 -3.37
CA CYS A 64 11.10 -0.92 -4.60
C CYS A 64 12.01 -2.15 -4.61
N PHE A 65 12.49 -2.56 -3.44
CA PHE A 65 13.17 -3.82 -3.22
C PHE A 65 12.94 -4.26 -1.77
N ASP A 66 12.62 -5.54 -1.60
CA ASP A 66 12.36 -6.15 -0.31
C ASP A 66 13.36 -7.26 0.00
N SER A 67 14.35 -6.97 0.86
CA SER A 67 15.25 -8.00 1.37
C SER A 67 14.62 -8.84 2.50
N GLY A 68 13.52 -8.35 3.09
CA GLY A 68 12.95 -8.79 4.36
C GLY A 68 13.53 -8.10 5.60
N GLY A 69 14.50 -7.20 5.44
CA GLY A 69 15.19 -6.55 6.56
C GLY A 69 15.97 -7.58 7.40
N TYR A 70 15.99 -7.41 8.71
CA TYR A 70 16.68 -8.36 9.61
C TYR A 70 16.07 -9.77 9.58
N ASN A 71 14.78 -9.91 9.29
CA ASN A 71 14.16 -11.15 8.87
C ASN A 71 14.45 -11.45 7.38
N LEU A 72 15.74 -11.53 7.06
CA LEU A 72 16.22 -11.68 5.69
C LEU A 72 15.55 -12.87 4.99
N LYS A 73 15.13 -12.66 3.74
CA LYS A 73 14.61 -13.69 2.84
C LYS A 73 15.69 -14.71 2.48
N THR A 74 15.89 -15.70 3.36
CA THR A 74 16.88 -16.78 3.18
C THR A 74 16.26 -18.15 2.87
N GLY A 75 14.94 -18.26 2.92
CA GLY A 75 14.24 -19.52 2.66
C GLY A 75 14.35 -19.96 1.19
N PRO A 76 14.25 -21.27 0.90
CA PRO A 76 14.37 -21.81 -0.47
C PRO A 76 13.35 -21.19 -1.44
N ASP A 77 12.15 -20.88 -0.96
CA ASP A 77 11.06 -20.27 -1.76
C ASP A 77 10.87 -18.78 -1.44
N SER A 78 11.86 -18.14 -0.82
CA SER A 78 11.76 -16.72 -0.43
C SER A 78 11.82 -15.75 -1.61
N MET A 79 12.27 -16.21 -2.78
CA MET A 79 12.27 -15.46 -4.04
C MET A 79 12.92 -14.07 -3.95
N ILE A 80 13.94 -13.89 -3.10
CA ILE A 80 14.59 -12.59 -2.88
C ILE A 80 15.07 -11.93 -4.20
N ASN A 81 15.48 -12.74 -5.18
CA ASN A 81 15.90 -12.28 -6.51
C ASN A 81 14.76 -11.66 -7.35
N LEU A 82 13.49 -11.91 -6.99
CA LEU A 82 12.32 -11.35 -7.67
C LEU A 82 11.77 -10.09 -6.98
N MET A 83 12.24 -9.76 -5.77
CA MET A 83 11.64 -8.74 -4.88
C MET A 83 11.68 -7.29 -5.41
N LYS A 84 12.24 -7.05 -6.59
CA LYS A 84 11.99 -5.83 -7.36
C LYS A 84 10.52 -5.64 -7.76
N PHE A 85 9.72 -6.72 -7.77
CA PHE A 85 8.29 -6.67 -8.08
C PHE A 85 7.42 -6.18 -6.92
N ASP A 86 8.01 -5.94 -5.74
CA ASP A 86 7.26 -5.66 -4.51
C ASP A 86 6.66 -4.24 -4.43
N MET A 87 6.84 -3.49 -5.51
CA MET A 87 6.18 -2.23 -5.85
C MET A 87 5.04 -2.44 -6.87
N GLY A 88 4.63 -3.69 -7.11
CA GLY A 88 3.59 -4.04 -8.09
C GLY A 88 2.25 -3.36 -7.82
N GLY A 89 1.89 -3.18 -6.54
CA GLY A 89 0.71 -2.42 -6.14
C GLY A 89 0.77 -0.96 -6.60
N ALA A 90 1.90 -0.29 -6.35
CA ALA A 90 2.15 1.07 -6.83
C ALA A 90 2.12 1.14 -8.37
N ALA A 91 2.73 0.17 -9.06
CA ALA A 91 2.71 0.09 -10.51
C ALA A 91 1.27 0.00 -11.06
N THR A 92 0.42 -0.84 -10.45
CA THR A 92 -0.99 -1.01 -10.82
C THR A 92 -1.76 0.30 -10.69
N ILE A 93 -1.68 0.97 -9.53
CA ILE A 93 -2.45 2.21 -9.33
C ILE A 93 -1.97 3.35 -10.22
N PHE A 94 -0.67 3.42 -10.54
CA PHE A 94 -0.13 4.43 -11.46
C PHE A 94 -0.44 4.11 -12.93
N GLY A 95 -0.54 2.83 -13.29
CA GLY A 95 -1.11 2.40 -14.57
C GLY A 95 -2.57 2.85 -14.71
N ALA A 96 -3.37 2.67 -13.65
CA ALA A 96 -4.74 3.16 -13.58
C ALA A 96 -4.81 4.69 -13.68
N ALA A 97 -3.92 5.42 -13.00
CA ALA A 97 -3.85 6.89 -13.07
C ALA A 97 -3.66 7.38 -14.52
N ARG A 98 -2.72 6.77 -15.24
CA ARG A 98 -2.48 7.08 -16.65
C ARG A 98 -3.72 6.80 -17.50
N ALA A 99 -4.37 5.66 -17.31
CA ALA A 99 -5.56 5.29 -18.09
C ALA A 99 -6.74 6.23 -17.82
N ILE A 100 -7.02 6.52 -16.54
CA ILE A 100 -8.09 7.42 -16.11
C ILE A 100 -7.88 8.83 -16.66
N ALA A 101 -6.67 9.37 -16.53
CA ALA A 101 -6.37 10.71 -17.02
C ALA A 101 -6.40 10.80 -18.55
N HIS A 102 -5.98 9.74 -19.25
CA HIS A 102 -6.09 9.67 -20.71
C HIS A 102 -7.54 9.62 -21.20
N LEU A 103 -8.40 8.85 -20.52
CA LEU A 103 -9.83 8.72 -20.84
C LEU A 103 -10.68 9.90 -20.37
N LYS A 104 -10.13 10.77 -19.50
CA LYS A 104 -10.82 11.95 -18.94
C LYS A 104 -12.15 11.58 -18.28
N ILE A 105 -12.11 10.62 -17.36
CA ILE A 105 -13.28 10.17 -16.60
C ILE A 105 -14.02 11.39 -16.00
N PRO A 106 -15.32 11.59 -16.30
CA PRO A 106 -15.92 12.92 -16.25
C PRO A 106 -16.30 13.40 -14.85
N ASP A 107 -16.63 12.51 -13.91
CA ASP A 107 -17.32 12.89 -12.67
C ASP A 107 -16.73 12.26 -11.39
N VAL A 108 -15.52 11.68 -11.48
CA VAL A 108 -14.88 10.98 -10.35
C VAL A 108 -13.51 11.58 -10.06
N GLU A 109 -13.33 12.05 -8.83
CA GLU A 109 -12.03 12.46 -8.29
C GLU A 109 -11.27 11.22 -7.82
N VAL A 110 -9.99 11.10 -8.19
CA VAL A 110 -9.19 9.91 -7.84
C VAL A 110 -7.85 10.33 -7.27
N HIS A 111 -7.54 9.80 -6.10
CA HIS A 111 -6.25 9.92 -5.42
C HIS A 111 -5.46 8.64 -5.60
N PHE A 112 -4.22 8.73 -6.06
CA PHE A 112 -3.30 7.62 -6.21
C PHE A 112 -2.14 7.82 -5.22
N ILE A 113 -2.05 6.94 -4.22
CA ILE A 113 -1.19 7.14 -3.05
C ILE A 113 -0.24 5.94 -2.90
N THR A 114 1.05 6.22 -2.77
CA THR A 114 2.08 5.21 -2.54
C THR A 114 3.08 5.71 -1.50
N ALA A 115 3.28 4.97 -0.42
CA ALA A 115 4.42 5.14 0.48
C ALA A 115 5.61 4.34 -0.08
N SER A 116 6.49 4.98 -0.87
CA SER A 116 7.56 4.28 -1.59
C SER A 116 8.88 4.32 -0.83
N CYS A 117 9.49 3.15 -0.65
CA CYS A 117 10.80 2.99 0.00
C CYS A 117 11.42 1.64 -0.38
N GLU A 118 12.56 1.31 0.21
CA GLU A 118 13.18 -0.03 0.15
C GLU A 118 13.26 -0.61 1.56
N ASN A 119 13.11 -1.94 1.68
CA ASN A 119 13.29 -2.67 2.94
C ASN A 119 14.64 -3.37 2.91
N MET A 120 15.60 -2.86 3.69
CA MET A 120 17.01 -3.22 3.60
C MET A 120 17.61 -3.57 4.97
N VAL A 121 18.68 -4.37 4.94
CA VAL A 121 19.52 -4.62 6.12
C VAL A 121 20.58 -3.52 6.19
N SER A 122 20.65 -2.80 7.30
CA SER A 122 21.74 -1.87 7.59
C SER A 122 21.85 -1.61 9.10
N GLY A 123 22.87 -0.87 9.52
CA GLY A 123 23.02 -0.45 10.92
C GLY A 123 21.91 0.50 11.42
N HIS A 124 21.08 1.03 10.52
CA HIS A 124 19.95 1.92 10.84
C HIS A 124 18.59 1.25 10.64
N ALA A 125 18.55 -0.01 10.18
CA ALA A 125 17.30 -0.71 9.93
C ALA A 125 16.52 -0.95 11.23
N TYR A 126 15.19 -0.83 11.16
CA TYR A 126 14.31 -1.26 12.24
C TYR A 126 14.43 -2.77 12.49
N ARG A 127 14.15 -3.19 13.73
CA ARG A 127 14.48 -4.53 14.22
C ARG A 127 13.21 -5.28 14.65
N PRO A 128 13.25 -6.62 14.60
CA PRO A 128 12.27 -7.43 15.31
C PRO A 128 12.26 -7.06 16.80
N GLY A 129 11.09 -6.77 17.34
CA GLY A 129 10.86 -6.31 18.71
C GLY A 129 10.80 -4.79 18.89
N ASP A 130 11.11 -3.99 17.86
CA ASP A 130 10.90 -2.54 17.94
C ASP A 130 9.39 -2.23 18.05
N VAL A 131 9.04 -1.16 18.77
CA VAL A 131 7.67 -0.62 18.82
C VAL A 131 7.65 0.70 18.06
N LEU A 132 6.90 0.74 16.96
CA LEU A 132 6.75 1.92 16.11
C LEU A 132 5.39 2.58 16.34
N THR A 133 5.31 3.89 16.14
CA THR A 133 4.05 4.65 16.29
C THR A 133 3.56 5.11 14.91
N ALA A 134 2.33 4.76 14.56
CA ALA A 134 1.68 5.19 13.33
C ALA A 134 1.20 6.65 13.41
N SER A 135 0.91 7.24 12.25
CA SER A 135 0.40 8.61 12.10
C SER A 135 -1.02 8.86 12.66
N ASN A 136 -1.67 7.82 13.20
CA ASN A 136 -2.90 7.90 13.99
C ASN A 136 -2.67 7.66 15.49
N GLY A 137 -1.40 7.60 15.94
CA GLY A 137 -1.01 7.41 17.33
C GLY A 137 -0.98 5.97 17.83
N LYS A 138 -1.39 4.98 17.01
CA LYS A 138 -1.32 3.56 17.41
C LYS A 138 0.11 3.06 17.43
N THR A 139 0.44 2.29 18.46
CA THR A 139 1.72 1.63 18.60
C THR A 139 1.68 0.20 18.03
N VAL A 140 2.72 -0.20 17.30
CA VAL A 140 2.83 -1.50 16.62
C VAL A 140 4.13 -2.18 17.02
N GLU A 141 4.04 -3.37 17.61
CA GLU A 141 5.18 -4.25 17.88
C GLU A 141 5.60 -4.97 16.59
N VAL A 142 6.83 -4.75 16.15
CA VAL A 142 7.36 -5.35 14.92
C VAL A 142 7.82 -6.78 15.22
N VAL A 143 6.98 -7.78 14.98
CA VAL A 143 7.37 -9.18 15.17
C VAL A 143 8.16 -9.77 14.01
N ASN A 144 8.07 -9.17 12.82
CA ASN A 144 8.78 -9.61 11.62
C ASN A 144 9.00 -8.42 10.66
N THR A 145 10.25 -8.12 10.30
CA THR A 145 10.60 -7.03 9.38
C THR A 145 10.34 -7.35 7.90
N ASP A 146 9.99 -8.61 7.59
CA ASP A 146 9.52 -9.09 6.27
C ASP A 146 7.98 -8.96 6.13
N ALA A 147 7.35 -8.29 7.09
CA ALA A 147 5.95 -7.89 7.04
C ALA A 147 5.82 -6.37 6.81
N GLU A 148 6.80 -5.75 6.18
CA GLU A 148 6.96 -4.31 5.96
C GLU A 148 5.81 -3.68 5.15
N GLY A 149 5.25 -4.39 4.18
CA GLY A 149 4.21 -3.85 3.31
C GLY A 149 2.97 -3.38 4.07
N ARG A 150 2.58 -4.07 5.15
CA ARG A 150 1.43 -3.64 5.99
C ARG A 150 1.77 -2.40 6.82
N MET A 151 3.05 -2.20 7.13
CA MET A 151 3.53 -1.04 7.90
C MET A 151 3.43 0.22 7.05
N THR A 152 3.96 0.16 5.82
CA THR A 152 3.89 1.30 4.87
C THR A 152 2.45 1.58 4.44
N LEU A 153 1.64 0.54 4.20
CA LEU A 153 0.20 0.70 3.95
C LEU A 153 -0.54 1.28 5.15
N GLY A 154 -0.14 0.96 6.39
CA GLY A 154 -0.77 1.49 7.60
C GLY A 154 -0.81 3.02 7.63
N ASP A 155 0.34 3.66 7.39
CA ASP A 155 0.41 5.12 7.31
C ASP A 155 -0.23 5.69 6.03
N ALA A 156 -0.10 5.00 4.89
CA ALA A 156 -0.74 5.43 3.65
C ALA A 156 -2.27 5.40 3.72
N LEU A 157 -2.85 4.40 4.40
CA LEU A 157 -4.28 4.27 4.65
C LEU A 157 -4.78 5.34 5.62
N VAL A 158 -4.03 5.65 6.68
CA VAL A 158 -4.36 6.78 7.58
C VAL A 158 -4.34 8.10 6.82
N TYR A 159 -3.36 8.30 5.94
CA TYR A 159 -3.29 9.49 5.08
C TYR A 159 -4.50 9.55 4.14
N ALA A 160 -4.85 8.45 3.47
CA ALA A 160 -5.99 8.38 2.57
C ALA A 160 -7.33 8.63 3.27
N ASP A 161 -7.52 8.07 4.47
CA ASP A 161 -8.73 8.27 5.31
C ASP A 161 -8.95 9.75 5.66
N LYS A 162 -7.88 10.48 5.98
CA LYS A 162 -7.93 11.93 6.25
C LYS A 162 -8.37 12.78 5.06
N LEU A 163 -8.35 12.24 3.83
CA LEU A 163 -8.86 12.94 2.64
C LEU A 163 -10.39 12.93 2.57
N GLY A 164 -11.07 12.06 3.33
CA GLY A 164 -12.53 12.00 3.37
C GLY A 164 -13.18 11.47 2.09
N VAL A 165 -12.50 10.55 1.39
CA VAL A 165 -12.99 9.95 0.14
C VAL A 165 -14.14 8.95 0.38
N ASP A 166 -14.96 8.68 -0.65
CA ASP A 166 -16.06 7.70 -0.56
C ASP A 166 -15.54 6.26 -0.45
N TYR A 167 -14.44 5.94 -1.15
CA TYR A 167 -13.86 4.60 -1.20
C TYR A 167 -12.35 4.64 -1.10
N ILE A 168 -11.78 3.71 -0.33
CA ILE A 168 -10.35 3.42 -0.31
C ILE A 168 -10.18 1.98 -0.77
N VAL A 169 -9.33 1.77 -1.79
CA VAL A 169 -8.94 0.45 -2.29
C VAL A 169 -7.42 0.38 -2.27
N ASP A 170 -6.86 -0.51 -1.46
CA ASP A 170 -5.43 -0.81 -1.52
C ASP A 170 -5.13 -2.03 -2.42
N VAL A 171 -3.98 -2.00 -3.10
CA VAL A 171 -3.47 -3.07 -3.95
C VAL A 171 -2.03 -3.36 -3.56
N ALA A 172 -1.72 -4.61 -3.26
CA ALA A 172 -0.41 -4.98 -2.72
C ALA A 172 0.02 -6.42 -3.01
N THR A 173 1.31 -6.59 -3.30
CA THR A 173 2.05 -7.86 -3.23
C THR A 173 2.32 -8.23 -1.77
N LEU A 174 1.26 -8.47 -0.99
CA LEU A 174 1.36 -8.43 0.47
C LEU A 174 1.78 -9.75 1.13
N THR A 175 1.35 -10.89 0.60
CA THR A 175 1.63 -12.19 1.23
C THR A 175 1.90 -13.26 0.18
N GLY A 176 2.92 -14.10 0.41
CA GLY A 176 3.10 -15.33 -0.38
C GLY A 176 1.96 -16.33 -0.18
N SER A 177 1.25 -16.26 0.96
CA SER A 177 0.14 -17.15 1.28
C SER A 177 -1.05 -17.03 0.32
N VAL A 178 -1.25 -15.86 -0.32
CA VAL A 178 -2.32 -15.73 -1.33
C VAL A 178 -2.04 -16.60 -2.56
N ILE A 179 -0.77 -16.71 -2.95
CA ILE A 179 -0.34 -17.55 -4.08
C ILE A 179 -0.50 -19.03 -3.72
N VAL A 180 -0.15 -19.41 -2.49
CA VAL A 180 -0.37 -20.78 -1.98
C VAL A 180 -1.86 -21.14 -2.00
N GLY A 181 -2.73 -20.20 -1.64
CA GLY A 181 -4.17 -20.43 -1.54
C GLY A 181 -4.93 -20.39 -2.88
N LEU A 182 -4.59 -19.46 -3.78
CA LEU A 182 -5.35 -19.16 -5.00
C LEU A 182 -4.57 -19.43 -6.30
N GLY A 183 -3.28 -19.74 -6.21
CA GLY A 183 -2.40 -19.84 -7.37
C GLY A 183 -2.03 -18.47 -7.95
N ASN A 184 -1.68 -18.45 -9.24
CA ASN A 184 -1.16 -17.25 -9.93
C ASN A 184 -2.22 -16.50 -10.75
N GLU A 185 -3.43 -17.04 -10.89
CA GLU A 185 -4.48 -16.50 -11.79
C GLU A 185 -5.50 -15.62 -11.05
N TYR A 186 -5.65 -15.78 -9.73
CA TYR A 186 -6.61 -15.04 -8.92
C TYR A 186 -5.89 -14.21 -7.85
N ALA A 187 -6.20 -12.92 -7.77
CA ALA A 187 -5.84 -12.12 -6.61
C ALA A 187 -6.87 -12.25 -5.48
N GLY A 188 -6.41 -12.22 -4.24
CA GLY A 188 -7.28 -12.27 -3.06
C GLY A 188 -7.91 -10.90 -2.76
N LEU A 189 -9.24 -10.85 -2.70
CA LEU A 189 -10.00 -9.67 -2.33
C LEU A 189 -10.47 -9.78 -0.87
N PHE A 190 -10.10 -8.83 -0.02
CA PHE A 190 -10.48 -8.78 1.38
C PHE A 190 -11.33 -7.53 1.65
N THR A 191 -12.59 -7.72 2.01
CA THR A 191 -13.45 -6.63 2.45
C THR A 191 -14.64 -7.15 3.26
N PRO A 192 -15.01 -6.49 4.37
CA PRO A 192 -16.24 -6.79 5.08
C PRO A 192 -17.48 -6.20 4.39
N HIS A 193 -17.32 -5.35 3.38
CA HIS A 193 -18.41 -4.64 2.71
C HIS A 193 -18.82 -5.32 1.41
N ASP A 194 -20.09 -5.71 1.31
CA ASP A 194 -20.62 -6.42 0.14
C ASP A 194 -20.67 -5.53 -1.11
N GLU A 195 -21.01 -4.25 -0.96
CA GLU A 195 -21.11 -3.30 -2.07
C GLU A 195 -19.79 -3.20 -2.85
N ILE A 196 -18.69 -2.87 -2.18
CA ILE A 196 -17.38 -2.75 -2.84
C ILE A 196 -16.89 -4.09 -3.38
N ALA A 197 -17.24 -5.20 -2.71
CA ALA A 197 -16.91 -6.53 -3.19
C ALA A 197 -17.59 -6.83 -4.54
N SER A 198 -18.88 -6.51 -4.66
CA SER A 198 -19.64 -6.66 -5.90
C SER A 198 -19.14 -5.75 -7.01
N LEU A 199 -18.78 -4.50 -6.70
CA LEU A 199 -18.21 -3.56 -7.67
C LEU A 199 -16.87 -4.08 -8.23
N LEU A 200 -15.97 -4.55 -7.36
CA LEU A 200 -14.66 -5.07 -7.77
C LEU A 200 -14.80 -6.42 -8.51
N ALA A 201 -15.70 -7.30 -8.09
CA ALA A 201 -15.97 -8.55 -8.79
C ALA A 201 -16.53 -8.32 -10.21
N LYS A 202 -17.39 -7.31 -10.38
CA LYS A 202 -17.85 -6.90 -11.71
C LYS A 202 -16.69 -6.37 -12.56
N ALA A 203 -15.85 -5.49 -12.01
CA ALA A 203 -14.70 -4.95 -12.71
C ALA A 203 -13.71 -6.06 -13.14
N ALA A 204 -13.47 -7.04 -12.27
CA ALA A 204 -12.68 -8.23 -12.57
C ALA A 204 -13.25 -9.02 -13.75
N SER A 205 -14.57 -9.25 -13.77
CA SER A 205 -15.25 -9.92 -14.88
C SER A 205 -15.16 -9.15 -16.20
N ASP A 206 -15.27 -7.82 -16.15
CA ASP A 206 -15.25 -6.97 -17.36
C ASP A 206 -13.83 -6.85 -17.96
N THR A 207 -12.80 -6.97 -17.14
CA THR A 207 -11.38 -6.80 -17.52
C THR A 207 -10.65 -8.12 -17.78
N GLY A 208 -11.16 -9.23 -17.23
CA GLY A 208 -10.47 -10.52 -17.22
C GLY A 208 -9.42 -10.67 -16.13
N GLU A 209 -9.26 -9.67 -15.24
CA GLU A 209 -8.33 -9.72 -14.10
C GLU A 209 -9.03 -10.32 -12.88
N SER A 210 -8.86 -11.63 -12.68
CA SER A 210 -9.69 -12.39 -11.75
C SER A 210 -9.42 -12.08 -10.26
N LEU A 211 -10.50 -11.87 -9.51
CA LEU A 211 -10.50 -11.65 -8.06
C LEU A 211 -11.29 -12.75 -7.34
N TRP A 212 -10.79 -13.23 -6.20
CA TRP A 212 -11.51 -14.13 -5.32
C TRP A 212 -11.74 -13.50 -3.96
N ARG A 213 -13.00 -13.39 -3.52
CA ARG A 213 -13.33 -12.81 -2.21
C ARG A 213 -12.95 -13.78 -1.09
N MET A 214 -11.97 -13.38 -0.30
CA MET A 214 -11.48 -14.12 0.87
C MET A 214 -12.31 -13.79 2.12
N PRO A 215 -12.43 -14.72 3.08
CA PRO A 215 -13.19 -14.49 4.31
C PRO A 215 -12.49 -13.45 5.21
N PHE A 216 -13.26 -12.49 5.72
CA PHE A 216 -12.78 -11.48 6.68
C PHE A 216 -13.13 -11.90 8.13
N VAL A 217 -12.38 -12.89 8.65
CA VAL A 217 -12.71 -13.59 9.89
C VAL A 217 -12.34 -12.75 11.13
N ARG A 218 -13.34 -12.15 11.79
CA ARG A 218 -13.14 -11.30 12.99
C ARG A 218 -12.43 -12.02 14.14
N ALA A 219 -12.62 -13.32 14.30
CA ALA A 219 -12.00 -14.10 15.37
C ALA A 219 -10.46 -14.06 15.34
N TYR A 220 -9.85 -13.85 14.17
CA TYR A 220 -8.40 -13.78 14.02
C TYR A 220 -7.80 -12.47 14.56
N ARG A 221 -8.60 -11.43 14.84
CA ARG A 221 -8.08 -10.16 15.39
C ARG A 221 -7.33 -10.37 16.70
N LYS A 222 -7.76 -11.28 17.55
CA LYS A 222 -7.09 -11.59 18.84
C LYS A 222 -5.66 -12.09 18.64
N LEU A 223 -5.35 -12.67 17.49
CA LEU A 223 -3.99 -13.11 17.17
C LEU A 223 -3.01 -11.94 17.00
N LEU A 224 -3.51 -10.72 16.83
CA LEU A 224 -2.72 -9.49 16.68
C LEU A 224 -2.55 -8.72 18.01
N ASP A 225 -3.00 -9.25 19.14
CA ASP A 225 -2.79 -8.60 20.43
C ASP A 225 -1.30 -8.64 20.82
N SER A 226 -0.79 -7.51 21.32
CA SER A 226 0.57 -7.33 21.84
C SER A 226 0.52 -7.10 23.35
N SER A 227 1.59 -7.48 24.06
CA SER A 227 1.76 -7.19 25.49
C SER A 227 2.49 -5.86 25.76
N ILE A 228 3.06 -5.24 24.74
CA ILE A 228 3.91 -4.03 24.86
C ILE A 228 3.50 -2.88 23.93
N ALA A 229 2.57 -3.12 23.01
CA ALA A 229 2.01 -2.15 22.06
C ALA A 229 0.50 -2.37 21.89
N ASP A 230 -0.18 -1.50 21.13
CA ASP A 230 -1.62 -1.64 20.86
C ASP A 230 -1.93 -2.84 19.94
N VAL A 231 -0.98 -3.24 19.09
CA VAL A 231 -1.09 -4.34 18.12
C VAL A 231 0.30 -4.85 17.72
N LYS A 232 0.38 -6.03 17.10
CA LYS A 232 1.58 -6.56 16.40
C LYS A 232 1.31 -6.90 14.94
#